data_AF-A0A371IRF0-F1
#
_entry.id   AF-A0A371IRF0-F1
#
_cell.length_a   1.000
_cell.length_b   1.000
_cell.length_c   1.000
_cell.angle_alpha   90.00
_cell.angle_beta   90.00
_cell.angle_gamma   90.00
#
_symmetry.space_group_name_H-M   'P 1'
#
loop_
_entity.id
_entity.type
_entity.pdbx_description
1 polymer ?
#
loop_
_entity_poly.entity_id
_entity_poly.type
_entity_poly.pdbx_seq_one_letter_code
_entity_poly.pdbx_strand_id
1 'polypeptide(L)'
;MSAYIRLIYDKLDFLEFKQKILFLKEPQHKATVFINIELEDFLNIRNFTNDFQLRIEAGEKLSISDYEKELFEVYAPIKSFPSSSKLVAKALLNEDIFNSLFKYSN
;
A
#
# COMPACT_ATOMS: atom_id res chain seq x y z
N MET A 1 13.69 -7.34 -19.82
CA MET A 1 13.85 -8.29 -18.70
C MET A 1 13.02 -9.53 -18.99
N SER A 2 13.50 -10.75 -18.69
CA SER A 2 12.71 -11.97 -18.92
C SER A 2 11.45 -12.00 -18.06
N ALA A 3 10.33 -12.51 -18.58
CA ALA A 3 9.07 -12.63 -17.84
C ALA A 3 9.23 -13.46 -16.54
N TYR A 4 10.08 -14.48 -16.58
CA TYR A 4 10.40 -15.29 -15.40
C TYR A 4 11.12 -14.48 -14.31
N ILE A 5 12.07 -13.64 -14.71
CA ILE A 5 12.81 -12.76 -13.79
C ILE A 5 11.85 -11.74 -13.16
N ARG A 6 10.95 -11.15 -13.95
CA ARG A 6 9.92 -10.24 -13.45
C ARG A 6 9.03 -10.90 -12.39
N LEU A 7 8.57 -12.12 -12.65
CA LEU A 7 7.75 -12.88 -11.70
C LEU A 7 8.49 -13.14 -10.37
N ILE A 8 9.81 -13.37 -10.41
CA ILE A 8 10.61 -13.52 -9.19
C ILE A 8 10.61 -12.22 -8.39
N TYR A 9 10.87 -11.07 -9.03
CA TYR A 9 10.83 -9.77 -8.36
C TYR A 9 9.45 -9.48 -7.77
N ASP A 10 8.38 -9.71 -8.53
CA ASP A 10 7.01 -9.53 -8.04
C ASP A 10 6.73 -10.35 -6.78
N LYS A 11 7.22 -11.60 -6.71
CA LYS A 11 7.10 -12.44 -5.50
C LYS A 11 7.97 -11.94 -4.34
N LEU A 12 9.16 -11.41 -4.60
CA LEU A 12 10.03 -10.86 -3.57
C LEU A 12 9.44 -9.59 -2.96
N ASP A 13 8.98 -8.66 -3.80
CA ASP A 13 8.30 -7.44 -3.37
C ASP A 13 7.07 -7.77 -2.53
N PHE A 14 6.32 -8.80 -2.94
CA PHE A 14 5.15 -9.25 -2.19
C PHE A 14 5.49 -9.78 -0.80
N LEU A 15 6.56 -10.57 -0.68
CA LEU A 15 7.04 -11.05 0.62
C LEU A 15 7.55 -9.90 1.50
N GLU A 16 8.27 -8.95 0.92
CA GLU A 16 8.73 -7.75 1.63
C GLU A 16 7.55 -6.91 2.15
N PHE A 17 6.52 -6.71 1.32
CA PHE A 17 5.29 -6.05 1.72
C PHE A 17 4.63 -6.76 2.91
N LYS A 18 4.46 -8.09 2.84
CA LYS A 18 3.89 -8.87 3.95
C LYS A 18 4.71 -8.71 5.24
N GLN A 19 6.05 -8.71 5.14
CA GLN A 19 6.92 -8.50 6.30
C GLN A 19 6.77 -7.09 6.89
N LYS A 20 6.76 -6.04 6.04
CA LYS A 20 6.54 -4.66 6.49
C LYS A 20 5.22 -4.51 7.24
N ILE A 21 4.13 -5.08 6.71
CA ILE A 21 2.83 -5.06 7.40
C ILE A 21 2.90 -5.78 8.75
N LEU A 22 3.58 -6.91 8.84
CA LEU A 22 3.75 -7.64 10.11
C LEU A 22 4.52 -6.83 11.17
N PHE A 23 5.50 -6.02 10.75
CA PHE A 23 6.25 -5.15 11.66
C PHE A 23 5.50 -3.87 12.03
N LEU A 24 4.71 -3.33 11.10
CA LEU A 24 3.97 -2.07 11.30
C LEU A 24 2.66 -2.25 12.06
N LYS A 25 2.04 -3.43 12.01
CA LYS A 25 0.76 -3.66 12.70
C LYS A 25 0.93 -3.59 14.21
N GLU A 26 -0.08 -3.10 14.91
CA GLU A 26 -0.10 -3.15 16.36
C GLU A 26 -0.13 -4.62 16.86
N PRO A 27 0.56 -4.94 17.98
CA PRO A 27 0.63 -6.31 18.51
C PRO A 27 -0.75 -6.94 18.74
N GLN A 28 -1.73 -6.14 19.18
CA GLN A 28 -3.11 -6.56 19.44
C GLN A 28 -3.95 -6.82 18.18
N HIS A 29 -3.52 -6.36 17.00
CA HIS A 29 -4.34 -6.45 15.79
C HIS A 29 -4.05 -7.74 15.01
N LYS A 30 -5.12 -8.50 14.74
CA LYS A 30 -5.08 -9.61 13.78
C LYS A 30 -5.10 -9.02 12.38
N ALA A 31 -3.96 -9.04 11.68
CA ALA A 31 -3.83 -8.61 10.29
C ALA A 31 -4.38 -9.64 9.29
N THR A 32 -5.53 -10.24 9.61
CA THR A 32 -6.11 -11.38 8.87
C THR A 32 -6.37 -11.03 7.40
N VAL A 33 -6.73 -9.79 7.12
CA VAL A 33 -6.94 -9.31 5.75
C VAL A 33 -5.64 -9.37 4.94
N PHE A 34 -4.52 -8.92 5.53
CA PHE A 34 -3.21 -8.94 4.87
C PHE A 34 -2.61 -10.35 4.75
N ILE A 35 -3.01 -11.27 5.63
CA ILE A 35 -2.66 -12.70 5.52
C ILE A 35 -3.27 -13.30 4.25
N ASN A 36 -4.53 -12.94 3.96
CA ASN A 36 -5.32 -13.47 2.85
C ASN A 36 -5.06 -12.78 1.50
N ILE A 37 -4.31 -11.68 1.46
CA ILE A 37 -3.88 -11.06 0.21
C ILE A 37 -3.10 -12.07 -0.63
N GLU A 38 -3.48 -12.20 -1.90
CA GLU A 38 -2.77 -12.96 -2.91
C GLU A 38 -1.78 -12.08 -3.69
N LEU A 39 -0.92 -12.70 -4.51
CA LEU A 39 0.06 -11.95 -5.29
C LEU A 39 -0.62 -10.95 -6.24
N GLU A 40 -1.71 -11.35 -6.89
CA GLU A 40 -2.44 -10.49 -7.83
C GLU A 40 -3.04 -9.25 -7.13
N ASP A 41 -3.66 -9.44 -5.96
CA ASP A 41 -4.15 -8.33 -5.13
C ASP A 41 -3.02 -7.35 -4.79
N PHE A 42 -1.86 -7.89 -4.39
CA PHE A 42 -0.69 -7.07 -4.10
C PHE A 42 -0.20 -6.31 -5.34
N LEU A 43 -0.16 -6.93 -6.51
CA LEU A 43 0.26 -6.26 -7.75
C LEU A 43 -0.68 -5.10 -8.09
N ASN A 44 -1.99 -5.29 -7.93
CA ASN A 44 -2.98 -4.23 -8.12
C ASN A 44 -2.78 -3.08 -7.12
N ILE A 45 -2.60 -3.39 -5.83
CA ILE A 45 -2.31 -2.40 -4.80
C ILE A 45 -1.01 -1.65 -5.11
N ARG A 46 0.08 -2.35 -5.45
CA ARG A 46 1.39 -1.76 -5.76
C ARG A 46 1.31 -0.82 -6.96
N ASN A 47 0.66 -1.24 -8.04
CA ASN A 47 0.51 -0.43 -9.24
C ASN A 47 -0.29 0.84 -8.91
N PHE A 48 -1.41 0.70 -8.19
CA PHE A 48 -2.17 1.84 -7.68
C PHE A 48 -1.30 2.78 -6.83
N THR A 49 -0.55 2.27 -5.86
CA THR A 49 0.30 3.09 -4.99
C THR A 49 1.36 3.85 -5.79
N ASN A 50 1.95 3.20 -6.80
CA ASN A 50 2.92 3.85 -7.68
C ASN A 50 2.27 4.97 -8.51
N ASP A 51 1.09 4.75 -9.06
CA ASP A 51 0.36 5.78 -9.83
C ASP A 51 -0.04 6.96 -8.93
N PHE A 52 -0.49 6.67 -7.71
CA PHE A 52 -0.80 7.68 -6.71
C PHE A 52 0.44 8.49 -6.32
N GLN A 53 1.59 7.83 -6.17
CA GLN A 53 2.87 8.48 -5.91
C GLN A 53 3.25 9.45 -7.04
N LEU A 54 3.15 9.01 -8.30
CA LEU A 54 3.46 9.83 -9.47
C LEU A 54 2.59 11.09 -9.54
N ARG A 55 1.33 11.00 -9.15
CA ARG A 55 0.41 12.15 -9.08
C ARG A 55 0.86 13.18 -8.03
N ILE A 56 1.31 12.73 -6.86
CA ILE A 56 1.89 13.63 -5.84
C ILE A 56 3.15 14.30 -6.35
N GLU A 57 4.05 13.53 -7.00
CA GLU A 57 5.30 14.06 -7.56
C GLU A 57 5.03 15.06 -8.69
N ALA A 58 3.94 14.89 -9.44
CA ALA A 58 3.46 15.86 -10.44
C ALA A 58 2.84 17.14 -9.82
N GLY A 59 2.71 17.20 -8.50
CA GLY A 59 2.21 18.37 -7.76
C GLY A 59 0.73 18.31 -7.38
N GLU A 60 0.05 17.18 -7.56
CA GLU A 60 -1.32 17.01 -7.05
C GLU A 60 -1.33 17.04 -5.52
N LYS A 61 -2.30 17.77 -4.95
CA LYS A 61 -2.49 17.86 -3.50
C LYS A 61 -3.38 16.71 -3.03
N LEU A 62 -2.78 15.54 -2.85
CA LEU A 62 -3.48 14.35 -2.37
C LEU A 62 -3.20 14.10 -0.88
N SER A 63 -4.23 13.66 -0.17
CA SER A 63 -4.19 13.36 1.26
C SER A 63 -4.27 11.86 1.53
N ILE A 64 -4.06 11.47 2.79
CA ILE A 64 -4.29 10.09 3.23
C ILE A 64 -5.75 9.64 3.02
N SER A 65 -6.71 10.57 3.05
CA SER A 65 -8.12 10.26 2.83
C SER A 65 -8.41 9.97 1.35
N ASP A 66 -7.71 10.61 0.43
CA ASP A 66 -7.82 10.32 -1.00
C ASP A 66 -7.21 8.95 -1.31
N TYR A 67 -6.02 8.69 -0.74
CA TYR A 67 -5.37 7.39 -0.85
C TYR A 67 -6.27 6.25 -0.34
N GLU A 68 -6.90 6.44 0.82
CA GLU A 68 -7.82 5.47 1.40
C GLU A 68 -9.01 5.17 0.48
N LYS A 69 -9.67 6.21 -0.05
CA LYS A 69 -10.83 6.04 -0.92
C LYS A 69 -10.48 5.25 -2.19
N GLU A 70 -9.38 5.60 -2.83
CA GLU A 70 -8.96 4.93 -4.07
C GLU A 70 -8.45 3.50 -3.79
N LEU A 71 -7.67 3.28 -2.72
CA LEU A 71 -7.22 1.95 -2.32
C LEU A 71 -8.39 0.98 -2.09
N PHE A 72 -9.48 1.50 -1.54
CA PHE A 72 -10.72 0.79 -1.25
C PHE A 72 -11.50 0.37 -2.49
N GLU A 73 -11.28 1.02 -3.62
CA GLU A 73 -11.79 0.61 -4.93
C GLU A 73 -10.92 -0.48 -5.54
N VAL A 74 -9.61 -0.42 -5.31
CA VAL A 74 -8.63 -1.41 -5.80
C VAL A 74 -8.75 -2.75 -5.05
N TYR A 75 -8.83 -2.72 -3.72
CA TYR A 75 -8.91 -3.92 -2.90
C TYR A 75 -9.86 -3.73 -1.71
N ALA A 76 -11.16 -3.90 -1.96
CA ALA A 76 -12.22 -3.69 -0.98
C ALA A 76 -12.07 -4.45 0.36
N PRO A 77 -11.52 -5.68 0.44
CA PRO A 77 -11.39 -6.39 1.72
C PRO A 77 -10.58 -5.63 2.77
N ILE A 78 -9.69 -4.72 2.36
CA ILE A 78 -8.84 -3.92 3.25
C ILE A 78 -9.63 -2.98 4.17
N LYS A 79 -10.88 -2.67 3.81
CA LYS A 79 -11.81 -1.86 4.61
C LYS A 79 -12.10 -2.44 5.98
N SER A 80 -12.03 -3.77 6.14
CA SER A 80 -12.36 -4.41 7.41
C SER A 80 -11.26 -4.31 8.46
N PHE A 81 -10.09 -3.75 8.11
CA PHE A 81 -8.97 -3.57 9.03
C PHE A 81 -8.77 -2.07 9.33
N PRO A 82 -8.87 -1.64 10.61
CA PRO A 82 -8.64 -0.24 10.99
C PRO A 82 -7.23 0.24 10.61
N SER A 83 -7.11 1.46 10.08
CA SER A 83 -5.83 2.06 9.67
C SER A 83 -5.08 1.28 8.58
N SER A 84 -5.76 0.39 7.85
CA SER A 84 -5.14 -0.42 6.81
C SER A 84 -4.50 0.42 5.70
N SER A 85 -5.17 1.49 5.27
CA SER A 85 -4.66 2.44 4.27
C SER A 85 -3.32 3.05 4.69
N LYS A 86 -3.18 3.42 5.97
CA LYS A 86 -1.93 3.97 6.52
C LYS A 86 -0.81 2.93 6.52
N LEU A 87 -1.14 1.68 6.85
CA LEU A 87 -0.15 0.59 6.83
C LEU A 87 0.34 0.30 5.42
N VAL A 88 -0.57 0.23 4.43
CA VAL A 88 -0.20 0.04 3.03
C VAL A 88 0.64 1.21 2.54
N ALA A 89 0.18 2.43 2.77
CA ALA A 89 0.91 3.63 2.40
C ALA A 89 2.32 3.64 3.01
N LYS A 90 2.47 3.33 4.31
CA LYS A 90 3.80 3.29 4.96
C LYS A 90 4.68 2.13 4.46
N ALA A 91 4.08 1.02 4.05
CA ALA A 91 4.81 -0.14 3.55
C ALA A 91 5.35 0.06 2.12
N LEU A 92 4.65 0.86 1.30
CA LEU A 92 4.90 0.96 -0.14
C LEU A 92 5.42 2.32 -0.59
N LEU A 93 5.02 3.42 0.05
CA LEU A 93 5.51 4.74 -0.30
C LEU A 93 6.87 5.01 0.34
N ASN A 94 7.66 5.87 -0.31
CA ASN A 94 8.83 6.45 0.33
C ASN A 94 8.40 7.36 1.52
N GLU A 95 9.32 7.60 2.44
CA GLU A 95 9.01 8.30 3.68
C GLU A 95 8.57 9.75 3.48
N ASP A 96 9.18 10.47 2.54
CA ASP A 96 8.86 11.87 2.24
C ASP A 96 7.44 12.02 1.68
N ILE A 97 7.05 11.14 0.77
CA ILE A 97 5.72 11.12 0.15
C ILE A 97 4.69 10.66 1.15
N PHE A 98 4.98 9.61 1.93
CA PHE A 98 4.10 9.20 3.03
C PHE A 98 3.83 10.37 4.00
N ASN A 99 4.86 11.09 4.42
CA ASN A 99 4.72 12.23 5.32
C ASN A 99 3.93 13.38 4.67
N SER A 100 4.03 13.54 3.35
CA SER A 100 3.28 14.56 2.61
C SER A 100 1.76 14.36 2.67
N LEU A 101 1.28 13.11 2.78
CA LEU A 101 -0.15 12.77 2.87
C LEU A 101 -0.87 13.40 4.08
N PHE A 102 -0.11 13.78 5.10
CA PHE A 102 -0.62 14.35 6.35
C PHE A 102 -0.40 15.87 6.45
N LYS A 103 0.29 16.49 5.48
CA LYS A 103 0.54 17.94 5.49
C LYS A 103 -0.73 18.77 5.32
N TYR A 104 -1.75 18.17 4.72
CA TYR A 104 -3.02 18.83 4.40
C TYR A 104 -4.22 18.23 5.17
N SER A 105 -3.99 17.29 6.09
CA SER A 105 -5.05 16.79 6.97
C SER A 105 -5.25 17.76 8.14
N ASN A 106 -6.10 18.76 7.93
CA ASN A 106 -6.69 19.57 9.00
C ASN A 106 -8.07 19.03 9.35
#